data_AF-A0A9W9CNK9-F1
#
_entry.id   AF-A0A9W9CNK9-F1
#
_cell.length_a   1.000
_cell.length_b   1.000
_cell.length_c   1.000
_cell.angle_alpha   90.00
_cell.angle_beta   90.00
_cell.angle_gamma   90.00
#
_symmetry.space_group_name_H-M   'P 1'
#
loop_
_entity.id
_entity.type
_entity.pdbx_description
1 polymer ?
#
loop_
_entity_poly.entity_id
_entity_poly.type
_entity_poly.pdbx_seq_one_letter_code
_entity_poly.pdbx_strand_id
1 'polypeptide(L)'
;MAAKPMETSSISLASASFEAGLLILLVAQLLSAYMGAYVEDIYRDHGKDWQANLFYSHLLSLPLFAGFAPVLAEQFTRLQASRSFEIPPKIAANLPQALEEILASTSQHVVYLTANAVTQLLCITGVNILSANTSAVTVTIVLNIRKLVSFLLSIWIFGNQMGGLMKVGAAMVFGAGALYGWETSYRIPQRKKAEAAKEQKGH
;
A
#
# COMPACT_ATOMS: atom_id res chain seq x y z
N MET A 1 -11.85 -22.68 -29.04
CA MET A 1 -11.80 -22.95 -27.59
C MET A 1 -12.89 -22.14 -26.92
N ALA A 2 -13.94 -22.82 -26.46
CA ALA A 2 -15.13 -22.19 -25.90
C ALA A 2 -14.83 -21.54 -24.54
N ALA A 3 -15.26 -20.30 -24.36
CA ALA A 3 -15.21 -19.62 -23.08
C ALA A 3 -16.15 -20.34 -22.10
N LYS A 4 -15.58 -20.95 -21.06
CA LYS A 4 -16.34 -21.54 -19.95
C LYS A 4 -16.99 -20.39 -19.16
N PRO A 5 -18.33 -20.36 -19.00
CA PRO A 5 -18.96 -19.36 -18.16
C PRO A 5 -18.46 -19.51 -16.73
N MET A 6 -18.00 -18.40 -16.15
CA MET A 6 -17.51 -18.31 -14.79
C MET A 6 -18.71 -18.51 -13.84
N GLU A 7 -18.81 -19.68 -13.21
CA GLU A 7 -19.81 -19.92 -12.17
C GLU A 7 -19.57 -18.93 -11.03
N THR A 8 -20.49 -17.99 -10.89
CA THR A 8 -20.52 -17.07 -9.75
C THR A 8 -21.10 -17.86 -8.58
N SER A 9 -20.23 -18.50 -7.80
CA SER A 9 -20.61 -19.22 -6.60
C SER A 9 -21.51 -18.33 -5.73
N SER A 10 -22.69 -18.82 -5.35
CA SER A 10 -23.63 -18.12 -4.48
C SER A 10 -22.95 -17.77 -3.15
N ILE A 11 -22.57 -16.51 -2.98
CA ILE A 11 -22.01 -16.00 -1.73
C ILE A 11 -23.10 -16.09 -0.68
N SER A 12 -22.96 -17.02 0.26
CA SER A 12 -23.89 -17.13 1.38
C SER A 12 -23.54 -16.03 2.38
N LEU A 13 -24.21 -14.87 2.23
CA LEU A 13 -24.02 -13.67 3.07
C LEU A 13 -24.27 -13.93 4.57
N ALA A 14 -24.94 -15.03 4.91
CA ALA A 14 -25.23 -15.45 6.30
C ALA A 14 -24.28 -16.55 6.82
N SER A 15 -23.21 -16.88 6.09
CA SER A 15 -22.22 -17.82 6.62
C SER A 15 -21.43 -17.16 7.75
N ALA A 16 -21.32 -17.83 8.89
CA ALA A 16 -20.59 -17.32 10.06
C ALA A 16 -19.14 -16.89 9.73
N SER A 17 -18.51 -17.55 8.75
CA SER A 17 -17.18 -17.18 8.25
C SER A 17 -17.16 -15.84 7.48
N PHE A 18 -18.23 -15.51 6.75
CA PHE A 18 -18.35 -14.23 6.06
C PHE A 18 -18.55 -13.08 7.05
N GLU A 19 -19.44 -13.27 8.03
CA GLU A 19 -19.67 -12.30 9.10
C GLU A 19 -18.41 -12.09 9.96
N ALA A 20 -17.75 -13.17 10.37
CA ALA A 20 -16.49 -13.09 11.10
C ALA A 20 -15.40 -12.38 10.29
N GLY A 21 -15.30 -12.65 8.99
CA GLY A 21 -14.38 -11.95 8.09
C GLY A 21 -14.66 -10.45 8.03
N LEU A 22 -15.94 -10.07 7.91
CA LEU A 22 -16.35 -8.66 7.89
C LEU A 22 -16.04 -7.97 9.24
N LEU A 23 -16.29 -8.64 10.36
CA LEU A 23 -16.00 -8.12 11.69
C LEU A 23 -14.50 -7.89 11.88
N ILE A 24 -13.67 -8.86 11.49
CA ILE A 24 -12.20 -8.74 11.55
C ILE A 24 -11.72 -7.55 10.71
N LEU A 25 -12.23 -7.40 9.49
CA LEU A 25 -11.87 -6.28 8.62
C LEU A 25 -12.31 -4.93 9.20
N LEU A 26 -13.49 -4.84 9.80
CA LEU A 26 -13.99 -3.63 10.44
C LEU A 26 -13.12 -3.23 11.64
N VAL A 27 -12.81 -4.18 12.52
CA VAL A 27 -11.91 -3.96 13.66
C VAL A 27 -10.53 -3.53 13.17
N ALA A 28 -9.96 -4.22 12.20
CA ALA A 28 -8.66 -3.86 11.62
C ALA A 28 -8.65 -2.43 11.05
N GLN A 29 -9.74 -2.01 10.40
CA GLN A 29 -9.85 -0.66 9.83
C GLN A 29 -9.97 0.43 10.91
N LEU A 30 -10.69 0.16 12.00
CA LEU A 30 -10.77 1.07 13.15
C LEU A 30 -9.42 1.21 13.86
N LEU A 31 -8.72 0.11 14.12
CA LEU A 31 -7.37 0.13 14.68
C LEU A 31 -6.38 0.86 13.75
N SER A 32 -6.50 0.69 12.43
CA SER A 32 -5.66 1.39 11.47
C SER A 32 -5.89 2.91 11.49
N ALA A 33 -7.14 3.34 11.63
CA ALA A 33 -7.48 4.76 11.77
C ALA A 33 -6.97 5.33 13.10
N TYR A 34 -7.14 4.58 14.20
CA TYR A 34 -6.64 4.96 15.52
C TYR A 34 -5.11 5.09 15.54
N MET A 35 -4.38 4.14 14.95
CA MET A 35 -2.92 4.21 14.81
C MET A 35 -2.46 5.48 14.11
N GLY A 36 -3.15 5.91 13.04
CA GLY A 36 -2.81 7.14 12.33
C GLY A 36 -2.92 8.39 13.20
N ALA A 37 -4.00 8.50 13.99
CA ALA A 37 -4.19 9.60 14.92
C ALA A 37 -3.20 9.54 16.10
N TYR A 38 -2.98 8.34 16.65
CA TYR A 38 -2.06 8.13 17.76
C TYR A 38 -0.61 8.54 17.39
N VAL A 39 -0.16 8.21 16.19
CA VAL A 39 1.17 8.63 15.70
C VAL A 39 1.26 10.15 15.56
N GLU A 40 0.20 10.84 15.13
CA GLU A 40 0.16 12.31 15.07
C GLU A 40 0.24 12.93 16.48
N ASP A 41 -0.51 12.40 17.45
CA ASP A 41 -0.47 12.87 18.84
C ASP A 41 0.93 12.67 19.46
N ILE A 42 1.57 11.51 19.25
CA ILE A 42 2.93 11.25 19.73
C ILE A 42 3.92 12.24 19.12
N TYR A 43 3.84 12.54 17.81
CA TYR A 43 4.71 13.52 17.17
C TYR A 43 4.48 14.95 17.67
N ARG A 44 3.24 15.29 18.07
CA ARG A 44 2.92 16.59 18.68
C ARG A 44 3.55 16.71 20.06
N ASP A 45 3.44 15.68 20.88
CA ASP A 45 3.75 15.76 22.31
C ASP A 45 5.24 15.43 22.62
N HIS A 46 5.88 14.58 21.81
CA HIS A 46 7.26 14.08 22.03
C HIS A 46 8.27 14.53 20.97
N GLY A 47 7.85 15.29 19.96
CA GLY A 47 8.73 15.76 18.89
C GLY A 47 8.75 14.85 17.66
N LYS A 48 9.33 15.37 16.57
CA LYS A 48 9.18 14.85 15.20
C LYS A 48 10.24 13.81 14.81
N ASP A 49 10.57 12.91 15.72
CA ASP A 49 11.62 11.90 15.53
C ASP A 49 11.09 10.67 14.77
N TRP A 50 10.92 10.82 13.47
CA TRP A 50 10.41 9.76 12.59
C TRP A 50 11.29 8.51 12.58
N GLN A 51 12.60 8.64 12.75
CA GLN A 51 13.53 7.50 12.78
C GLN A 51 13.29 6.63 14.01
N ALA A 52 13.11 7.26 15.18
CA ALA A 52 12.81 6.56 16.42
C ALA A 52 11.45 5.83 16.31
N ASN A 53 10.41 6.52 15.81
CA ASN A 53 9.11 5.89 15.60
C ASN A 53 9.19 4.69 14.63
N LEU A 54 9.97 4.81 13.54
CA LEU A 54 10.18 3.72 12.59
C LEU A 54 10.90 2.54 13.25
N PHE A 55 11.97 2.82 13.99
CA PHE A 55 12.76 1.81 14.69
C PHE A 55 11.93 1.05 15.72
N TYR A 56 11.23 1.75 16.62
CA TYR A 56 10.41 1.11 17.65
C TYR A 56 9.25 0.32 17.04
N SER A 57 8.59 0.84 16.00
CA SER A 57 7.50 0.12 15.33
C SER A 57 7.98 -1.22 14.74
N HIS A 58 9.16 -1.25 14.10
CA HIS A 58 9.71 -2.47 13.53
C HIS A 58 10.26 -3.40 14.62
N LEU A 59 11.02 -2.87 15.59
CA LEU A 59 11.60 -3.64 16.67
C LEU A 59 10.53 -4.33 17.53
N LEU A 60 9.46 -3.62 17.88
CA LEU A 60 8.37 -4.17 18.69
C LEU A 60 7.51 -5.18 17.92
N SER A 61 7.51 -5.13 16.59
CA SER A 61 6.82 -6.15 15.77
C SER A 61 7.57 -7.49 15.72
N LEU A 62 8.90 -7.50 15.82
CA LEU A 62 9.71 -8.72 15.78
C LEU A 62 9.33 -9.77 16.83
N PRO A 63 9.18 -9.45 18.13
CA PRO A 63 8.76 -10.44 19.13
C PRO A 63 7.34 -10.95 18.88
N LEU A 64 6.46 -10.11 18.33
CA LEU A 64 5.11 -10.54 17.94
C LEU A 64 5.15 -11.56 16.79
N PHE A 65 6.05 -11.36 15.81
CA PHE A 65 6.25 -12.30 14.70
C PHE A 65 7.02 -13.57 15.09
N ALA A 66 7.78 -13.56 16.19
CA ALA A 66 8.53 -14.72 16.65
C ALA A 66 7.61 -15.93 16.91
N GLY A 67 6.39 -15.71 17.42
CA GLY A 67 5.40 -16.78 17.60
C GLY A 67 4.90 -17.41 16.30
N PHE A 68 5.01 -16.70 15.17
CA PHE A 68 4.62 -17.18 13.83
C PHE A 68 5.80 -17.71 13.02
N ALA A 69 7.02 -17.72 13.58
CA ALA A 69 8.22 -18.21 12.92
C ALA A 69 8.08 -19.60 12.27
N PRO A 70 7.46 -20.63 12.89
CA PRO A 70 7.36 -21.94 12.25
C PRO A 70 6.51 -21.92 10.97
N VAL A 71 5.41 -21.17 10.97
CA VAL A 71 4.54 -21.02 9.80
C VAL A 71 5.26 -20.23 8.70
N LEU A 72 5.97 -19.17 9.08
CA LEU A 72 6.76 -18.36 8.14
C LEU A 72 7.85 -19.19 7.46
N ALA A 73 8.55 -20.04 8.20
CA ALA A 73 9.58 -20.92 7.65
C ALA A 73 9.00 -21.95 6.67
N GLU A 74 7.85 -22.54 7.00
CA GLU A 74 7.16 -23.47 6.08
C GLU A 74 6.74 -22.77 4.78
N GLN A 75 6.13 -21.58 4.86
CA GLN A 75 5.75 -20.85 3.64
C GLN A 75 6.97 -20.41 2.83
N PHE A 76 8.07 -20.03 3.49
CA PHE A 76 9.31 -19.63 2.82
C PHE A 76 9.95 -20.80 2.06
N THR A 77 10.01 -21.99 2.66
CA THR A 77 10.53 -23.18 1.95
C THR A 77 9.68 -23.55 0.74
N ARG A 78 8.35 -23.42 0.82
CA ARG A 78 7.43 -23.61 -0.33
C ARG A 78 7.65 -22.56 -1.43
N LEU A 79 7.91 -21.31 -1.05
CA LEU A 79 8.22 -20.21 -1.98
C LEU A 79 9.55 -20.45 -2.70
N GLN A 80 10.58 -20.95 -1.99
CA GLN A 80 11.89 -21.26 -2.57
C GLN A 80 11.85 -22.49 -3.50
N ALA A 81 11.00 -23.47 -3.22
CA ALA A 81 10.82 -24.64 -4.09
C ALA A 81 10.15 -24.33 -5.45
N SER A 82 9.71 -23.07 -5.65
CA SER A 82 9.06 -22.64 -6.89
C SER A 82 10.08 -22.36 -8.02
N ARG A 83 9.61 -22.27 -9.27
CA ARG A 83 10.47 -22.08 -10.46
C ARG A 83 11.46 -20.91 -10.32
N SER A 84 12.66 -21.10 -10.89
CA SER A 84 13.66 -20.04 -11.08
C SER A 84 13.12 -18.90 -11.96
N PHE A 85 13.59 -17.69 -11.68
CA PHE A 85 13.17 -16.49 -12.41
C PHE A 85 13.68 -16.49 -13.86
N GLU A 86 12.77 -16.50 -14.82
CA GLU A 86 13.10 -16.36 -16.24
C GLU A 86 13.27 -14.87 -16.58
N ILE A 87 14.51 -14.43 -16.80
CA ILE A 87 14.82 -13.03 -17.15
C ILE A 87 14.48 -12.81 -18.64
N PRO A 88 13.63 -11.82 -18.97
CA PRO A 88 13.41 -11.44 -20.36
C PRO A 88 14.74 -11.01 -21.02
N PRO A 89 15.07 -11.51 -22.23
CA PRO A 89 16.40 -11.32 -22.85
C PRO A 89 16.75 -9.85 -23.13
N LYS A 90 15.77 -8.95 -23.14
CA LYS A 90 15.95 -7.50 -23.31
C LYS A 90 16.53 -6.80 -22.06
N ILE A 91 16.28 -7.38 -20.88
CA ILE A 91 16.73 -6.83 -19.58
C ILE A 91 18.11 -7.41 -19.22
N ALA A 92 18.32 -8.69 -19.53
CA ALA A 92 19.62 -9.38 -19.38
C ALA A 92 20.78 -8.59 -20.03
N ALA A 93 20.57 -8.07 -21.24
CA ALA A 93 21.59 -7.33 -21.98
C ALA A 93 22.10 -6.03 -21.31
N ASN A 94 21.38 -5.48 -20.32
CA ASN A 94 21.75 -4.24 -19.64
C ASN A 94 22.05 -4.45 -18.14
N LEU A 95 22.08 -5.69 -17.67
CA LEU A 95 22.23 -6.00 -16.26
C LEU A 95 23.70 -6.35 -15.93
N PRO A 96 24.26 -5.89 -14.80
CA PRO A 96 25.57 -6.33 -14.35
C PRO A 96 25.57 -7.85 -14.15
N GLN A 97 26.59 -8.54 -14.66
CA GLN A 97 26.71 -10.02 -14.64
C GLN A 97 26.56 -10.64 -13.24
N ALA A 98 27.03 -9.95 -12.20
CA ALA A 98 26.88 -10.40 -10.80
C ALA A 98 25.41 -10.44 -10.35
N LEU A 99 24.56 -9.55 -10.89
CA LEU A 99 23.14 -9.52 -10.57
C LEU A 99 22.37 -10.60 -11.35
N GLU A 100 22.82 -10.94 -12.57
CA GLU A 100 22.23 -12.04 -13.35
C GLU A 100 22.41 -13.40 -12.66
N GLU A 101 23.59 -13.71 -12.14
CA GLU A 101 23.84 -14.97 -11.43
C GLU A 101 22.96 -15.11 -10.18
N ILE A 102 22.77 -14.02 -9.43
CA ILE A 102 21.92 -14.00 -8.24
C ILE A 102 20.44 -14.15 -8.63
N LEU A 103 19.98 -13.47 -9.68
CA LEU A 103 18.58 -13.50 -10.11
C LEU A 103 18.22 -14.84 -10.77
N ALA A 104 19.14 -15.45 -11.51
CA ALA A 104 18.97 -16.77 -12.13
C ALA A 104 18.98 -17.91 -11.10
N SER A 105 19.77 -17.76 -10.02
CA SER A 105 19.81 -18.71 -8.89
C SER A 105 18.59 -18.57 -7.95
N THR A 106 17.88 -17.44 -8.01
CA THR A 106 16.76 -17.14 -7.11
C THR A 106 15.40 -17.52 -7.71
N SER A 107 14.53 -18.12 -6.90
CA SER A 107 13.15 -18.46 -7.28
C SER A 107 12.34 -17.19 -7.59
N GLN A 108 11.52 -17.20 -8.64
CA GLN A 108 10.73 -16.06 -9.11
C GLN A 108 9.89 -15.41 -8.00
N HIS A 109 9.33 -16.22 -7.11
CA HIS A 109 8.48 -15.72 -6.02
C HIS A 109 9.27 -15.01 -4.92
N VAL A 110 10.54 -15.37 -4.71
CA VAL A 110 11.43 -14.67 -3.77
C VAL A 110 11.78 -13.30 -4.33
N VAL A 111 12.00 -13.18 -5.64
CA VAL A 111 12.21 -11.90 -6.32
C VAL A 111 11.00 -10.98 -6.15
N TYR A 112 9.78 -11.48 -6.39
CA TYR A 112 8.56 -10.69 -6.18
C TYR A 112 8.29 -10.32 -4.73
N LEU A 113 8.54 -11.24 -3.79
CA LEU A 113 8.43 -10.98 -2.36
C LEU A 113 9.40 -9.87 -1.94
N THR A 114 10.63 -9.92 -2.42
CA THR A 114 11.67 -8.92 -2.13
C THR A 114 11.29 -7.57 -2.71
N ALA A 115 10.82 -7.52 -3.95
CA ALA A 115 10.34 -6.29 -4.58
C ALA A 115 9.14 -5.68 -3.81
N ASN A 116 8.21 -6.51 -3.34
CA ASN A 116 7.09 -6.08 -2.49
C ASN A 116 7.60 -5.54 -1.14
N ALA A 117 8.53 -6.22 -0.47
CA ALA A 117 9.08 -5.78 0.79
C ALA A 117 9.83 -4.44 0.67
N VAL A 118 10.66 -4.27 -0.37
CA VAL A 118 11.40 -3.03 -0.62
C VAL A 118 10.45 -1.87 -0.88
N THR A 119 9.45 -2.07 -1.73
CA THR A 119 8.45 -1.02 -2.00
C THR A 119 7.65 -0.68 -0.75
N GLN A 120 7.26 -1.66 0.06
CA GLN A 120 6.60 -1.43 1.34
C GLN A 120 7.48 -0.64 2.29
N LEU A 121 8.76 -0.98 2.43
CA LEU A 121 9.69 -0.26 3.30
C LEU A 121 9.87 1.19 2.85
N LEU A 122 10.06 1.43 1.56
CA LEU A 122 10.15 2.80 1.00
C LEU A 122 8.86 3.58 1.27
N CYS A 123 7.71 2.94 1.11
CA CYS A 123 6.41 3.57 1.34
C CYS A 123 6.16 3.89 2.82
N ILE A 124 6.46 2.96 3.73
CA ILE A 124 6.29 3.15 5.18
C ILE A 124 7.24 4.24 5.66
N THR A 125 8.50 4.22 5.21
CA THR A 125 9.48 5.26 5.55
C THR A 125 9.03 6.63 5.05
N GLY A 126 8.60 6.74 3.80
CA GLY A 126 8.11 7.99 3.23
C GLY A 126 6.88 8.54 3.95
N VAL A 127 5.94 7.66 4.32
CA VAL A 127 4.75 8.01 5.09
C VAL A 127 5.11 8.45 6.51
N ASN A 128 6.07 7.80 7.16
CA ASN A 128 6.49 8.15 8.51
C ASN A 128 7.21 9.51 8.55
N ILE A 129 8.03 9.82 7.54
CA ILE A 129 8.63 11.15 7.33
C ILE A 129 7.53 12.20 7.10
N LEU A 130 6.53 11.88 6.28
CA LEU A 130 5.43 12.79 5.99
C LEU A 130 4.55 13.04 7.22
N SER A 131 4.29 12.02 8.03
CA SER A 131 3.50 12.10 9.27
C SER A 131 4.16 12.97 10.33
N ALA A 132 5.50 13.05 10.35
CA ALA A 132 6.19 13.98 11.23
C ALA A 132 5.96 15.45 10.84
N ASN A 133 5.55 15.73 9.59
CA ASN A 133 5.46 17.08 9.04
C ASN A 133 4.05 17.51 8.63
N THR A 134 3.06 16.62 8.67
CA THR A 134 1.70 16.85 8.20
C THR A 134 0.69 16.15 9.10
N SER A 135 -0.59 16.49 8.95
CA SER A 135 -1.67 15.85 9.71
C SER A 135 -1.97 14.42 9.23
N ALA A 136 -2.55 13.59 10.10
CA ALA A 136 -2.94 12.20 9.80
C ALA A 136 -3.91 12.11 8.60
N VAL A 137 -4.73 13.14 8.39
CA VAL A 137 -5.62 13.24 7.22
C VAL A 137 -4.81 13.32 5.92
N THR A 138 -3.75 14.13 5.89
CA THR A 138 -2.86 14.28 4.72
C THR A 138 -2.09 13.00 4.44
N VAL A 139 -1.59 12.35 5.50
CA VAL A 139 -0.95 11.03 5.41
C VAL A 139 -1.90 10.00 4.83
N THR A 140 -3.15 9.97 5.29
CA THR A 140 -4.20 9.07 4.80
C THR A 140 -4.47 9.30 3.30
N ILE A 141 -4.47 10.55 2.83
CA ILE A 141 -4.62 10.88 1.41
C ILE A 141 -3.49 10.28 0.59
N VAL A 142 -2.23 10.51 0.98
CA VAL A 142 -1.05 10.01 0.25
C VAL A 142 -1.05 8.48 0.22
N LEU A 143 -1.47 7.82 1.30
CA LEU A 143 -1.63 6.38 1.35
C LEU A 143 -2.69 5.86 0.36
N ASN A 144 -3.81 6.57 0.20
CA ASN A 144 -4.84 6.22 -0.78
C ASN A 144 -4.36 6.44 -2.22
N ILE A 145 -3.67 7.55 -2.50
CA ILE A 145 -3.07 7.82 -3.82
C ILE A 145 -2.07 6.73 -4.18
N ARG A 146 -1.24 6.25 -3.24
CA ARG A 146 -0.33 5.13 -3.49
C ARG A 146 -1.07 3.88 -3.94
N LYS A 147 -2.09 3.46 -3.20
CA LYS A 147 -2.92 2.27 -3.55
C LYS A 147 -3.54 2.43 -4.95
N LEU A 148 -4.00 3.63 -5.26
CA LEU A 148 -4.59 4.01 -6.54
C LEU A 148 -3.58 3.89 -7.70
N VAL A 149 -2.39 4.45 -7.54
CA VAL A 149 -1.31 4.38 -8.54
C VAL A 149 -0.85 2.95 -8.76
N SER A 150 -0.67 2.17 -7.69
CA SER A 150 -0.34 0.74 -7.80
C SER A 150 -1.40 -0.05 -8.57
N PHE A 151 -2.68 0.27 -8.36
CA PHE A 151 -3.77 -0.33 -9.13
C PHE A 151 -3.72 0.04 -10.62
N LEU A 152 -3.53 1.32 -10.95
CA LEU A 152 -3.37 1.76 -12.35
C LEU A 152 -2.21 1.08 -13.06
N LEU A 153 -1.05 1.00 -12.39
CA LEU A 153 0.12 0.33 -12.93
C LEU A 153 -0.14 -1.16 -13.16
N SER A 154 -0.83 -1.82 -12.23
CA SER A 154 -1.24 -3.23 -12.40
C SER A 154 -2.11 -3.41 -13.65
N ILE A 155 -3.12 -2.58 -13.84
CA ILE A 155 -3.99 -2.63 -15.01
C ILE A 155 -3.21 -2.44 -16.31
N TRP A 156 -2.35 -1.42 -16.32
CA TRP A 156 -1.58 -1.03 -17.49
C TRP A 156 -0.55 -2.10 -17.87
N ILE A 157 0.14 -2.70 -16.89
CA ILE A 157 1.17 -3.73 -17.11
C ILE A 157 0.55 -5.08 -17.49
N PHE A 158 -0.53 -5.50 -16.83
CA PHE A 158 -1.13 -6.82 -17.05
C PHE A 158 -2.15 -6.87 -18.20
N GLY A 159 -2.51 -5.72 -18.78
CA GLY A 159 -3.39 -5.66 -19.96
C GLY A 159 -4.75 -6.35 -19.75
N ASN A 160 -5.23 -6.41 -18.50
CA ASN A 160 -6.43 -7.18 -18.17
C ASN A 160 -7.69 -6.50 -18.75
N GLN A 161 -8.49 -7.27 -19.48
CA GLN A 161 -9.77 -6.80 -20.02
C GLN A 161 -10.76 -6.61 -18.86
N MET A 162 -10.95 -5.36 -18.44
CA MET A 162 -11.90 -5.07 -17.38
C MET A 162 -13.34 -5.25 -17.84
N GLY A 163 -14.12 -6.04 -17.10
CA GLY A 163 -15.56 -6.08 -17.24
C GLY A 163 -16.19 -4.68 -17.07
N GLY A 164 -17.32 -4.43 -17.73
CA GLY A 164 -17.97 -3.10 -17.74
C GLY A 164 -18.26 -2.53 -16.35
N LEU A 165 -18.71 -3.37 -15.41
CA LEU A 165 -18.94 -3.00 -14.01
C LEU A 165 -17.67 -2.55 -13.29
N MET A 166 -16.53 -3.19 -13.58
CA MET A 166 -15.24 -2.83 -13.00
C MET A 166 -14.73 -1.49 -13.52
N LYS A 167 -15.03 -1.13 -14.78
CA LYS A 167 -14.71 0.20 -15.33
C LYS A 167 -15.50 1.31 -14.63
N VAL A 168 -16.79 1.08 -14.36
CA VAL A 168 -17.62 2.04 -13.63
C VAL A 168 -17.16 2.17 -12.18
N GLY A 169 -16.89 1.05 -11.50
CA GLY A 169 -16.36 1.05 -10.13
C GLY A 169 -15.00 1.75 -10.04
N ALA A 170 -14.10 1.49 -11.01
CA ALA A 170 -12.85 2.22 -11.13
C ALA A 170 -13.12 3.73 -11.30
N ALA A 171 -13.92 4.14 -12.29
CA ALA A 171 -14.22 5.55 -12.53
C ALA A 171 -14.77 6.26 -11.29
N MET A 172 -15.64 5.60 -10.52
CA MET A 172 -16.17 6.13 -9.26
C MET A 172 -15.07 6.31 -8.19
N VAL A 173 -14.23 5.30 -7.97
CA VAL A 173 -13.14 5.35 -6.98
C VAL A 173 -12.07 6.36 -7.37
N PHE A 174 -11.68 6.40 -8.65
CA PHE A 174 -10.74 7.38 -9.19
C PHE A 174 -11.30 8.81 -9.10
N GLY A 175 -12.57 9.00 -9.47
CA GLY A 175 -13.24 10.30 -9.38
C GLY A 175 -13.31 10.82 -7.95
N ALA A 176 -13.72 9.97 -6.99
CA ALA A 176 -13.77 10.33 -5.59
C ALA A 176 -12.38 10.66 -5.01
N GLY A 177 -11.37 9.82 -5.30
CA GLY A 177 -10.00 10.04 -4.85
C GLY A 177 -9.38 11.32 -5.43
N ALA A 178 -9.61 11.59 -6.71
CA ALA A 178 -9.12 12.80 -7.37
C ALA A 178 -9.81 14.06 -6.86
N LEU A 179 -11.13 14.03 -6.67
CA LEU A 179 -11.89 15.17 -6.15
C LEU A 179 -11.47 15.52 -4.72
N TYR A 180 -11.36 14.51 -3.86
CA TYR A 180 -10.92 14.69 -2.48
C TYR A 180 -9.49 15.24 -2.43
N GLY A 181 -8.56 14.61 -3.17
CA GLY A 181 -7.16 15.06 -3.23
C GLY A 181 -7.00 16.47 -3.80
N TRP A 182 -7.80 16.86 -4.80
CA TRP A 182 -7.82 18.22 -5.34
C TRP A 182 -8.26 19.25 -4.31
N GLU A 183 -9.35 18.95 -3.59
CA GLU A 183 -9.88 19.86 -2.60
C GLU A 183 -8.91 20.07 -1.44
N THR A 184 -8.31 18.99 -0.94
CA THR A 184 -7.41 19.04 0.21
C THR A 184 -6.03 19.57 -0.13
N SER A 185 -5.44 19.17 -1.26
CA SER A 185 -4.04 19.50 -1.59
C SER A 185 -3.89 20.81 -2.37
N TYR A 186 -4.88 21.21 -3.15
CA TYR A 186 -4.80 22.40 -4.00
C TYR A 186 -5.74 23.51 -3.54
N ARG A 187 -7.03 23.21 -3.34
CA ARG A 187 -8.05 24.24 -3.09
C ARG A 187 -7.95 24.88 -1.71
N ILE A 188 -7.86 24.10 -0.64
CA ILE A 188 -7.82 24.62 0.75
C ILE A 188 -6.58 25.48 1.00
N PRO A 189 -5.34 25.08 0.62
CA PRO A 189 -4.15 25.91 0.82
C PRO A 189 -4.18 27.22 0.02
N GLN A 190 -4.69 27.20 -1.21
CA GLN A 190 -4.86 28.39 -2.05
C GLN A 190 -5.82 29.40 -1.41
N ARG A 191 -6.95 28.91 -0.87
CA ARG A 191 -7.92 29.76 -0.15
C ARG A 191 -7.31 30.41 1.08
N LYS A 192 -6.58 29.64 1.91
CA LYS A 192 -5.87 30.19 3.08
C LYS A 192 -4.84 31.25 2.70
N LYS A 193 -4.08 31.04 1.61
CA LYS A 193 -3.14 32.04 1.09
C LYS A 193 -3.85 33.30 0.59
N ALA A 194 -4.98 33.16 -0.09
CA ALA A 194 -5.78 34.28 -0.58
C ALA A 194 -6.44 35.07 0.56
N GLU A 195 -6.88 34.40 1.63
CA GLU A 195 -7.42 35.01 2.84
C GLU A 195 -6.32 35.78 3.60
N ALA A 196 -5.14 35.19 3.81
CA ALA A 196 -3.99 35.86 4.44
C ALA A 196 -3.51 37.09 3.64
N ALA A 197 -3.53 37.02 2.30
CA ALA A 197 -3.17 38.15 1.45
C ALA A 197 -4.20 39.30 1.48
N LYS A 198 -5.45 39.03 1.86
CA LYS A 198 -6.49 40.06 2.05
C LYS A 198 -6.34 40.75 3.40
N GLU A 199 -6.03 40.00 4.47
CA GLU A 199 -5.75 40.60 5.80
C GLU A 199 -4.54 41.53 5.75
N GLN A 200 -3.47 41.19 5.03
CA GLN A 200 -2.29 42.06 4.89
C GLN A 200 -2.52 43.33 4.05
N LYS A 201 -3.58 43.39 3.24
CA LYS A 201 -3.94 44.57 2.43
C LYS A 201 -5.02 45.44 3.09
N GLY A 202 -5.64 44.95 4.17
CA GLY A 202 -6.66 45.65 4.94
C GLY A 202 -6.11 46.37 6.18
N HIS A 203 -4.79 46.33 6.38
CA HIS A 203 -4.05 47.04 7.43
C HIS A 203 -3.18 48.15 6.82
#